data_AF-A0A2N3CM54-F1
#
_entry.id   AF-A0A2N3CM54-F1
#
_cell.length_a   1.000
_cell.length_b   1.000
_cell.length_c   1.000
_cell.angle_alpha   90.00
_cell.angle_beta   90.00
_cell.angle_gamma   90.00
#
_symmetry.space_group_name_H-M   'P 1'
#
loop_
_entity.id
_entity.type
_entity.pdbx_description
1 polymer ?
#
loop_
_entity_poly.entity_id
_entity_poly.type
_entity_poly.pdbx_seq_one_letter_code
_entity_poly.pdbx_strand_id
1 'polypeptide(L)'
;LYTLRPVELAGPGFAFDAAYDPLIDKVLIIEAAADLMAPGKKGYPRVVRTLRSRDLGGDALQHFGSTPVSFGGAWRLGELVFRILFKGDGKRQPQVTVKLRPPGVVQFRRTHHEARVMKLIERNGLMNDRDDFEVVDAAE
;
A
#
# COMPACT_ATOMS: atom_id res chain seq x y z
N LEU A 1 8.76 2.74 -9.98
CA LEU A 1 7.68 1.74 -9.87
C LEU A 1 7.31 1.59 -8.39
N TYR A 2 6.17 1.02 -8.03
CA TYR A 2 5.68 0.97 -6.65
C TYR A 2 5.79 -0.42 -6.03
N THR A 3 5.82 -0.48 -4.70
CA THR A 3 5.86 -1.73 -3.94
C THR A 3 5.02 -1.66 -2.68
N LEU A 4 4.64 -2.84 -2.18
CA LEU A 4 3.99 -3.03 -0.89
C LEU A 4 4.86 -3.84 0.08
N ARG A 5 6.12 -4.08 -0.29
CA ARG A 5 7.06 -4.89 0.50
C ARG A 5 7.25 -4.39 1.94
N PRO A 6 7.40 -3.08 2.22
CA PRO A 6 7.47 -2.61 3.61
C PRO A 6 6.23 -2.97 4.43
N VAL A 7 5.05 -2.91 3.82
CA VAL A 7 3.77 -3.27 4.45
C VAL A 7 3.71 -4.77 4.73
N GLU A 8 4.13 -5.59 3.77
CA GLU A 8 4.24 -7.05 3.94
C GLU A 8 5.18 -7.44 5.09
N LEU A 9 6.33 -6.76 5.19
CA LEU A 9 7.34 -7.03 6.22
C LEU A 9 6.88 -6.63 7.62
N ALA A 10 6.21 -5.49 7.75
CA ALA A 10 5.63 -5.05 9.02
C ALA A 10 4.34 -5.83 9.39
N GLY A 11 3.67 -6.43 8.40
CA GLY A 11 2.47 -7.23 8.59
C GLY A 11 1.24 -6.40 9.00
N PRO A 12 0.27 -7.01 9.70
CA PRO A 12 -1.00 -6.37 10.06
C PRO A 12 -0.86 -5.07 10.87
N GLY A 13 0.27 -4.88 11.55
CA GLY A 13 0.55 -3.71 12.39
C GLY A 13 1.23 -2.55 11.65
N PHE A 14 1.41 -2.63 10.32
CA PHE A 14 1.99 -1.52 9.56
C PHE A 14 1.18 -0.23 9.75
N ALA A 15 1.89 0.86 10.03
CA ALA A 15 1.34 2.21 10.05
C ALA A 15 2.25 3.13 9.24
N PHE A 16 1.65 4.13 8.58
CA PHE A 16 2.42 5.15 7.89
C PHE A 16 3.12 6.07 8.90
N ASP A 17 4.41 6.33 8.68
CA ASP A 17 5.06 7.48 9.28
C ASP A 17 4.71 8.74 8.48
N ALA A 18 3.99 9.64 9.13
CA ALA A 18 3.61 10.95 8.60
C ALA A 18 4.06 12.10 9.53
N ALA A 19 4.81 11.82 10.60
CA ALA A 19 5.15 12.82 11.61
C ALA A 19 6.03 13.96 11.07
N TYR A 20 6.71 13.72 9.94
CA TYR A 20 7.52 14.70 9.24
C TYR A 20 6.71 15.83 8.57
N ASP A 21 5.41 15.63 8.29
CA ASP A 21 4.54 16.63 7.68
C ASP A 21 3.48 17.09 8.68
N PRO A 22 3.64 18.29 9.29
CA PRO A 22 2.74 18.75 10.34
C PRO A 22 1.32 19.04 9.83
N LEU A 23 1.09 19.07 8.52
CA LEU A 23 -0.23 19.25 7.92
C LEU A 23 -0.98 17.93 7.73
N ILE A 24 -0.31 16.78 7.78
CA ILE A 24 -0.99 15.50 7.83
C ILE A 24 -1.49 15.30 9.27
N ASP A 25 -2.78 15.03 9.40
CA ASP A 25 -3.41 14.71 10.68
C ASP A 25 -3.35 13.21 10.95
N LYS A 26 -3.81 12.41 9.98
CA LYS A 26 -3.84 10.95 10.10
C LYS A 26 -3.78 10.27 8.73
N VAL A 27 -3.25 9.06 8.70
CA VAL A 27 -3.34 8.16 7.54
C VAL A 27 -4.07 6.89 7.97
N LEU A 28 -5.12 6.52 7.24
CA LEU A 28 -5.98 5.38 7.53
C LEU A 28 -5.87 4.35 6.42
N ILE A 29 -5.57 3.09 6.73
CA ILE A 29 -5.61 2.01 5.73
C ILE A 29 -7.03 1.48 5.66
N ILE A 30 -7.75 1.87 4.62
CA ILE A 30 -9.20 1.63 4.55
C ILE A 30 -9.59 0.41 3.73
N GLU A 31 -8.71 -0.06 2.83
CA GLU A 31 -8.89 -1.32 2.12
C GLU A 31 -7.53 -1.98 1.91
N ALA A 32 -7.50 -3.31 1.98
CA ALA A 32 -6.32 -4.10 1.67
C ALA A 32 -6.75 -5.39 0.95
N ALA A 33 -5.96 -5.83 -0.03
CA ALA A 33 -6.16 -7.11 -0.71
C ALA A 33 -4.88 -7.94 -0.65
N ALA A 34 -4.99 -9.13 -0.05
CA ALA A 34 -3.93 -10.13 -0.01
C ALA A 34 -4.23 -11.23 -1.02
N ASP A 35 -3.29 -11.49 -1.90
CA ASP A 35 -3.36 -12.50 -2.94
C ASP A 35 -2.53 -13.72 -2.53
N LEU A 36 -3.16 -14.88 -2.52
CA LEU A 36 -2.47 -16.16 -2.44
C LEU A 36 -1.93 -16.49 -3.83
N MET A 37 -0.61 -16.59 -3.94
CA MET A 37 0.10 -16.91 -5.16
C MET A 37 0.38 -18.41 -5.24
N ALA A 38 0.34 -18.95 -6.45
CA ALA A 38 0.82 -20.29 -6.76
C ALA A 38 1.63 -20.27 -8.07
N PRO A 39 2.47 -21.29 -8.32
CA PRO A 39 3.09 -21.47 -9.63
C PRO A 39 2.02 -21.48 -10.73
N GLY A 40 2.23 -20.67 -11.76
CA GLY A 40 1.40 -20.69 -12.97
C GLY A 40 2.12 -21.32 -14.15
N LYS A 41 1.57 -21.13 -15.35
CA LYS A 41 2.16 -21.66 -16.58
C LYS A 41 3.43 -20.89 -16.92
N LYS A 42 4.44 -21.60 -17.44
CA LYS A 42 5.72 -21.01 -17.90
C LYS A 42 6.46 -20.21 -16.82
N GLY A 43 6.34 -20.60 -15.55
CA GLY A 43 7.04 -19.94 -14.42
C GLY A 43 6.38 -18.67 -13.90
N TYR A 44 5.37 -18.12 -14.57
CA TYR A 44 4.68 -16.92 -14.11
C TYR A 44 3.75 -17.25 -12.93
N PRO A 45 3.92 -16.61 -11.75
CA PRO A 45 3.01 -16.79 -10.64
C PRO A 45 1.58 -16.40 -11.03
N ARG A 46 0.59 -17.11 -10.48
CA ARG A 46 -0.82 -16.75 -10.63
C ARG A 46 -1.47 -16.54 -9.27
N VAL A 47 -2.46 -15.65 -9.22
CA VAL A 47 -3.34 -15.52 -8.07
C VAL A 47 -4.31 -16.71 -8.07
N VAL A 48 -4.37 -17.44 -6.96
CA VAL A 48 -5.34 -18.54 -6.76
C VAL A 48 -6.52 -18.12 -5.88
N ARG A 49 -6.31 -17.14 -5.00
CA ARG A 49 -7.34 -16.59 -4.11
C ARG A 49 -6.95 -15.17 -3.71
N THR A 50 -7.93 -14.29 -3.61
CA THR A 50 -7.78 -12.97 -3.00
C THR A 50 -8.62 -12.90 -1.74
N LEU A 51 -8.02 -12.45 -0.64
CA LEU A 51 -8.74 -12.00 0.55
C LEU A 51 -8.70 -10.49 0.61
N ARG A 52 -9.89 -9.89 0.73
CA ARG A 52 -10.06 -8.43 0.77
C ARG A 52 -10.67 -8.03 2.09
N SER A 53 -10.11 -6.99 2.67
CA SER A 53 -10.61 -6.34 3.86
C SER A 53 -10.92 -4.87 3.52
N ARG A 54 -12.01 -4.36 4.10
CA ARG A 54 -12.44 -2.98 3.98
C ARG A 54 -12.94 -2.49 5.33
N ASP A 55 -12.35 -1.40 5.80
CA ASP A 55 -12.69 -0.75 7.06
C ASP A 55 -12.46 0.75 6.95
N LEU A 56 -13.51 1.57 6.99
CA LEU A 56 -13.38 3.02 6.84
C LEU A 56 -12.74 3.71 8.07
N GLY A 57 -12.63 3.01 9.20
CA GLY A 57 -11.95 3.44 10.41
C GLY A 57 -10.42 3.30 10.37
N GLY A 58 -9.89 2.52 9.41
CA GLY A 58 -8.45 2.38 9.17
C GLY A 58 -7.83 1.05 9.57
N ASP A 59 -8.64 0.08 10.00
CA ASP A 59 -8.17 -1.23 10.50
C ASP A 59 -8.17 -2.33 9.43
N ALA A 60 -8.30 -1.97 8.15
CA ALA A 60 -8.47 -2.96 7.09
C ALA A 60 -7.29 -3.94 7.01
N LEU A 61 -6.06 -3.48 7.25
CA LEU A 61 -4.88 -4.34 7.28
C LEU A 61 -4.83 -5.23 8.54
N GLN A 62 -5.27 -4.70 9.69
CA GLN A 62 -5.28 -5.43 10.96
C GLN A 62 -6.15 -6.69 10.89
N HIS A 63 -7.24 -6.64 10.12
CA HIS A 63 -8.14 -7.79 9.93
C HIS A 63 -7.44 -9.03 9.38
N PHE A 64 -6.30 -8.90 8.67
CA PHE A 64 -5.55 -10.09 8.24
C PHE A 64 -4.93 -10.88 9.38
N GLY A 65 -4.70 -10.26 10.55
CA GLY A 65 -4.14 -10.93 11.73
C GLY A 65 -5.01 -12.07 12.30
N SER A 66 -6.30 -12.10 11.96
CA SER A 66 -7.23 -13.18 12.34
C SER A 66 -7.54 -14.15 11.18
N THR A 67 -6.76 -14.08 10.09
CA THR A 67 -6.97 -14.88 8.87
C THR A 67 -5.76 -15.75 8.55
N PRO A 68 -5.86 -16.70 7.59
CA PRO A 68 -4.71 -17.47 7.11
C PRO A 68 -3.68 -16.66 6.29
N VAL A 69 -3.83 -15.35 6.14
CA VAL A 69 -2.86 -14.51 5.42
C VAL A 69 -1.55 -14.46 6.20
N SER A 70 -0.47 -14.87 5.55
CA SER A 70 0.90 -14.76 6.10
C SER A 70 1.83 -14.27 5.01
N PHE A 71 2.24 -13.00 5.12
CA PHE A 71 3.21 -12.40 4.21
C PHE A 71 4.61 -13.03 4.36
N GLY A 72 5.45 -12.89 3.35
CA GLY A 72 6.77 -13.55 3.28
C GLY A 72 6.75 -14.97 2.71
N GLY A 73 5.57 -15.59 2.56
CA GLY A 73 5.38 -16.90 1.93
C GLY A 73 4.67 -16.80 0.57
N ALA A 74 3.62 -17.60 0.38
CA ALA A 74 2.80 -17.59 -0.84
C ALA A 74 1.82 -16.39 -0.90
N TRP A 75 1.54 -15.71 0.22
CA TRP A 75 0.72 -14.52 0.21
C TRP A 75 1.52 -13.27 -0.16
N ARG A 76 0.91 -12.41 -0.97
CA ARG A 76 1.41 -11.09 -1.36
C ARG A 76 0.34 -10.04 -1.17
N LEU A 77 0.72 -8.82 -0.81
CA LEU A 77 -0.22 -7.71 -0.77
C LEU A 77 -0.35 -7.14 -2.19
N GLY A 78 -1.52 -7.34 -2.82
CA GLY A 78 -1.77 -6.94 -4.21
C GLY A 78 -2.34 -5.53 -4.35
N GLU A 79 -3.02 -5.04 -3.31
CA GLU A 79 -3.63 -3.71 -3.30
C GLU A 79 -3.68 -3.14 -1.89
N LEU A 80 -3.39 -1.84 -1.78
CA LEU A 80 -3.58 -1.04 -0.58
C LEU A 80 -4.36 0.22 -0.94
N VAL A 81 -5.42 0.52 -0.20
CA VAL A 81 -6.14 1.79 -0.29
C VAL A 81 -6.05 2.49 1.05
N PHE A 82 -5.52 3.70 1.05
CA PHE A 82 -5.37 4.50 2.27
C PHE A 82 -5.93 5.90 2.07
N ARG A 83 -6.38 6.49 3.17
CA ARG A 83 -6.92 7.85 3.23
C ARG A 83 -6.00 8.72 4.06
N ILE A 84 -5.52 9.78 3.46
CA ILE A 84 -4.74 10.82 4.14
C ILE A 84 -5.73 11.91 4.54
N LEU A 85 -5.80 12.19 5.83
CA LEU A 85 -6.54 13.30 6.42
C LEU A 85 -5.54 14.43 6.68
N PHE A 86 -5.84 15.62 6.19
CA PHE A 86 -5.03 16.81 6.41
C PHE A 86 -5.68 17.69 7.46
N LYS A 87 -4.88 18.44 8.20
CA LYS A 87 -5.40 19.51 9.06
C LYS A 87 -6.10 20.56 8.19
N GLY A 88 -7.18 21.13 8.69
CA GLY A 88 -7.90 22.20 8.03
C GLY A 88 -8.84 22.91 8.98
N ASP A 89 -9.09 24.18 8.70
CA ASP A 89 -9.85 25.08 9.59
C ASP A 89 -11.37 25.08 9.31
N GLY A 90 -11.82 24.21 8.39
CA GLY A 90 -13.20 24.14 7.92
C GLY A 90 -14.02 23.00 8.52
N LYS A 91 -15.34 23.03 8.28
CA LYS A 91 -16.30 22.00 8.75
C LYS A 91 -16.00 20.58 8.26
N ARG A 92 -15.28 20.43 7.15
CA ARG A 92 -14.88 19.13 6.59
C ARG A 92 -13.37 19.09 6.47
N GLN A 93 -12.79 18.08 7.09
CA GLN A 93 -11.36 17.82 7.00
C GLN A 93 -10.98 17.51 5.54
N PRO A 94 -9.97 18.21 4.96
CA PRO A 94 -9.46 17.86 3.64
C PRO A 94 -8.90 16.44 3.67
N GLN A 95 -9.21 15.65 2.64
CA GLN A 95 -8.79 14.26 2.58
C GLN A 95 -8.49 13.83 1.15
N VAL A 96 -7.51 12.95 1.00
CA VAL A 96 -7.18 12.28 -0.26
C VAL A 96 -7.21 10.78 -0.03
N THR A 97 -7.95 10.06 -0.87
CA THR A 97 -7.93 8.59 -0.90
C THR A 97 -7.02 8.14 -2.03
N VAL A 98 -6.06 7.30 -1.69
CA VAL A 98 -5.00 6.80 -2.56
C VAL A 98 -5.16 5.30 -2.71
N LYS A 99 -5.15 4.84 -3.96
CA LYS A 99 -5.12 3.42 -4.32
C LYS A 99 -3.75 3.10 -4.89
N LEU A 100 -3.05 2.15 -4.27
CA LEU A 100 -1.73 1.67 -4.70
C LEU A 100 -1.85 0.19 -5.08
N ARG A 101 -1.48 -0.14 -6.33
CA ARG A 101 -1.32 -1.52 -6.83
C ARG A 101 0.04 -1.66 -7.51
N PRO A 102 0.99 -2.37 -6.92
CA PRO A 102 2.27 -2.64 -7.54
C PRO A 102 2.13 -3.41 -8.87
N PRO A 103 3.11 -3.28 -9.78
CA PRO A 103 4.22 -2.33 -9.73
C PRO A 103 3.87 -0.94 -10.29
N GLY A 104 2.71 -0.79 -10.96
CA GLY A 104 2.48 0.34 -11.87
C GLY A 104 1.40 1.35 -11.48
N VAL A 105 0.60 1.11 -10.45
CA VAL A 105 -0.58 1.93 -10.17
C VAL A 105 -0.44 2.67 -8.85
N VAL A 106 -0.46 4.00 -8.95
CA VAL A 106 -0.91 4.89 -7.88
C VAL A 106 -2.00 5.77 -8.45
N GLN A 107 -3.15 5.78 -7.80
CA GLN A 107 -4.33 6.50 -8.25
C GLN A 107 -4.93 7.29 -7.09
N PHE A 108 -5.11 8.58 -7.29
CA PHE A 108 -5.86 9.48 -6.42
C PHE A 108 -6.36 10.66 -7.23
N ARG A 109 -7.37 11.37 -6.71
CA ARG A 109 -7.87 12.60 -7.35
C ARG A 109 -6.77 13.67 -7.32
N ARG A 110 -6.52 14.33 -8.45
CA ARG A 110 -5.61 15.49 -8.50
C ARG A 110 -6.08 16.59 -7.55
N THR A 111 -5.18 17.04 -6.70
CA THR A 111 -5.39 18.09 -5.69
C THR A 111 -4.08 18.82 -5.44
N HIS A 112 -4.14 19.96 -4.74
CA HIS A 112 -2.94 20.68 -4.31
C HIS A 112 -2.08 19.89 -3.28
N HIS A 113 -2.56 18.76 -2.77
CA HIS A 113 -1.79 17.88 -1.88
C HIS A 113 -0.96 16.82 -2.62
N GLU A 114 -0.96 16.79 -3.96
CA GLU A 114 -0.29 15.75 -4.76
C GLU A 114 1.17 15.52 -4.35
N ALA A 115 1.97 16.58 -4.20
CA ALA A 115 3.36 16.46 -3.75
C ALA A 115 3.51 15.80 -2.37
N ARG A 116 2.56 16.04 -1.45
CA ARG A 116 2.57 15.44 -0.10
C ARG A 116 2.19 13.97 -0.15
N VAL A 117 1.21 13.61 -0.98
CA VAL A 117 0.82 12.21 -1.22
C VAL A 117 2.03 11.42 -1.72
N MET A 118 2.72 11.95 -2.74
CA MET A 118 3.89 11.29 -3.31
C MET A 118 5.04 11.18 -2.31
N LYS A 119 5.32 12.24 -1.55
CA LYS A 119 6.35 12.23 -0.49
C LYS A 119 6.05 11.23 0.62
N LEU A 120 4.77 11.04 0.97
CA LEU A 120 4.36 10.03 1.96
C LEU A 120 4.63 8.61 1.46
N ILE A 121 4.29 8.33 0.20
CA ILE A 121 4.56 7.04 -0.45
C ILE A 121 6.07 6.76 -0.47
N GLU A 122 6.87 7.74 -0.89
CA GLU A 122 8.33 7.65 -0.95
C GLU A 122 8.94 7.40 0.43
N ARG A 123 8.59 8.22 1.44
CA ARG A 123 9.13 8.13 2.81
C ARG A 123 8.82 6.81 3.50
N ASN A 124 7.72 6.15 3.12
CA ASN A 124 7.33 4.85 3.65
C ASN A 124 7.86 3.68 2.80
N GLY A 125 8.79 3.93 1.87
CA GLY A 125 9.45 2.90 1.06
C GLY A 125 8.53 2.22 0.05
N LEU A 126 7.40 2.86 -0.32
CA LEU A 126 6.41 2.28 -1.24
C LEU A 126 6.73 2.55 -2.71
N MET A 127 7.89 3.12 -2.99
CA MET A 127 8.49 3.22 -4.32
C MET A 127 9.69 2.28 -4.37
N ASN A 128 9.82 1.53 -5.46
CA ASN A 128 11.06 0.81 -5.76
C ASN A 128 12.13 1.82 -6.13
N ASP A 129 13.34 1.57 -5.65
CA ASP A 129 14.52 2.26 -6.14
C ASP A 129 14.77 1.89 -7.60
N ARG A 130 15.47 2.78 -8.30
CA ARG A 130 15.74 2.61 -9.74
C ARG A 130 16.58 1.36 -10.02
N ASP A 131 17.38 0.91 -9.05
CA ASP A 131 18.29 -0.24 -9.14
C ASP A 131 17.60 -1.59 -8.95
N ASP A 132 16.40 -1.64 -8.34
CA ASP A 132 15.64 -2.89 -8.15
C ASP A 132 15.25 -3.56 -9.48
N PHE A 133 15.31 -2.82 -10.59
CA PHE A 133 15.02 -3.32 -11.93
C PHE A 133 16.25 -3.80 -12.69
N GLU A 134 17.46 -3.34 -12.34
CA GLU A 134 18.70 -3.81 -13.00
C GLU A 134 19.06 -5.24 -12.57
N VAL A 135 18.70 -5.65 -11.35
CA VAL A 135 18.96 -7.02 -10.85
C VAL A 135 18.06 -8.08 -11.50
N VAL A 136 16.88 -7.67 -12.00
CA VAL A 136 15.94 -8.60 -12.66
C VAL A 136 16.31 -8.84 -14.12
N ASP A 137 16.93 -7.86 -14.79
CA ASP A 137 17.34 -7.95 -16.21
C ASP A 137 18.71 -8.64 -16.39
N ALA A 138 19.53 -8.73 -15.34
CA ALA A 138 20.84 -9.38 -15.40
C ALA A 138 20.80 -10.92 -15.19
N ALA A 139 19.62 -11.51 -15.11
CA ALA A 139 19.40 -12.94 -14.87
C ALA A 139 18.68 -13.67 -16.03
N GLU A 140 18.66 -13.08 -17.24
CA GLU A 140 18.23 -13.76 -18.49
C GLU A 140 19.40 -14.44 -19.21
#